data_AF-A0A7Y5SUL8-F1
#
_entry.id   AF-A0A7Y5SUL8-F1
#
_cell.length_a   1.000
_cell.length_b   1.000
_cell.length_c   1.000
_cell.angle_alpha   90.00
_cell.angle_beta   90.00
_cell.angle_gamma   90.00
#
_symmetry.space_group_name_H-M   'P 1'
#
loop_
_entity.id
_entity.type
_entity.pdbx_description
1 polymer ?
#
loop_
_entity_poly.entity_id
_entity_poly.type
_entity_poly.pdbx_seq_one_letter_code
_entity_poly.pdbx_strand_id
1 'polypeptide(L)' 'MGEARREFLGWDAPTLPAAARLLLDQAADLSGWLVVLPGRRSARVLLGMLVDEAARRGVVLAPPTTLTPGELA' A
#
# COMPACT_ATOMS: atom_id res chain seq x y z
N MET A 1 -6.88 -20.47 -5.97
CA MET A 1 -7.07 -19.20 -5.22
C MET A 1 -6.25 -19.31 -3.94
N GLY A 2 -5.36 -18.36 -3.68
CA GLY A 2 -4.61 -18.36 -2.41
C GLY A 2 -5.54 -18.13 -1.21
N GLU A 3 -5.09 -18.53 -0.03
CA GLU A 3 -5.81 -18.27 1.22
C GLU A 3 -5.69 -16.78 1.61
N ALA A 4 -6.78 -16.19 2.09
CA ALA A 4 -6.77 -14.80 2.54
C ALA A 4 -6.01 -14.68 3.87
N ARG A 5 -4.89 -13.95 3.88
CA ARG A 5 -4.14 -13.61 5.10
C ARG A 5 -4.65 -12.30 5.68
N ARG A 6 -4.77 -12.25 7.02
CA ARG A 6 -5.02 -11.00 7.75
C ARG A 6 -3.73 -10.55 8.40
N GLU A 7 -3.29 -9.35 8.04
CA GLU A 7 -2.16 -8.68 8.69
C GLU A 7 -2.66 -7.45 9.43
N PHE A 8 -2.42 -7.43 10.75
CA PHE A 8 -2.79 -6.33 11.61
C PHE A 8 -1.58 -5.41 11.80
N LEU A 9 -1.71 -4.14 11.44
CA LEU A 9 -0.62 -3.17 11.46
C LEU A 9 -0.25 -2.65 12.87
N GLY A 10 -1.04 -3.02 13.90
CA GLY A 10 -0.88 -2.50 15.25
C GLY A 10 -1.32 -1.03 15.40
N TRP A 11 -0.99 -0.44 16.55
CA TRP A 11 -1.34 0.95 16.90
C TRP A 11 -0.12 1.83 17.21
N ASP A 12 1.10 1.29 17.06
CA ASP A 12 2.35 1.98 17.40
C ASP A 12 2.71 3.10 16.40
N ALA A 13 2.07 3.10 15.22
CA ALA A 13 2.27 4.10 14.17
C ALA A 13 0.96 4.38 13.43
N PRO A 14 0.83 5.54 12.75
CA PRO A 14 -0.29 5.80 11.87
C PRO A 14 -0.43 4.73 10.77
N THR A 15 -1.67 4.38 10.43
CA THR A 15 -2.00 3.23 9.58
C THR A 15 -1.33 3.26 8.19
N LEU A 16 -1.35 4.41 7.50
CA LEU A 16 -0.84 4.48 6.11
C LEU A 16 0.69 4.35 6.02
N PRO A 17 1.50 5.03 6.85
CA PRO A 17 2.93 4.75 6.92
C PRO A 17 3.26 3.28 7.23
N ALA A 18 2.56 2.67 8.19
CA ALA A 18 2.75 1.25 8.52
C ALA A 18 2.39 0.34 7.33
N ALA A 19 1.31 0.64 6.61
CA ALA A 19 0.91 -0.08 5.41
C ALA A 19 1.93 0.07 4.26
N ALA A 20 2.47 1.28 4.03
CA ALA A 20 3.47 1.50 3.00
C ALA A 20 4.74 0.68 3.26
N ARG A 21 5.19 0.64 4.53
CA ARG A 21 6.30 -0.21 4.96
C ARG A 21 6.00 -1.69 4.70
N LEU A 22 4.83 -2.16 5.12
CA LEU A 22 4.39 -3.54 4.92
C LEU A 22 4.38 -3.95 3.44
N LEU A 23 3.83 -3.11 2.56
CA LEU A 23 3.77 -3.40 1.12
C LEU A 23 5.17 -3.47 0.50
N LEU A 24 6.06 -2.54 0.84
CA LEU A 24 7.43 -2.53 0.35
C LEU A 24 8.34 -3.61 0.96
N ASP A 25 7.94 -4.20 2.09
CA ASP A 25 8.56 -5.41 2.62
C ASP A 25 8.21 -6.65 1.78
N GLN A 26 7.08 -6.64 1.06
CA GLN A 26 6.70 -7.72 0.14
C GLN A 26 7.37 -7.57 -1.23
N ALA A 27 7.34 -6.37 -1.83
CA ALA A 27 7.96 -6.09 -3.12
C ALA A 27 8.10 -4.59 -3.40
N ALA A 28 9.10 -4.21 -4.21
CA ALA A 28 9.21 -2.86 -4.77
C ALA A 28 8.35 -2.68 -6.04
N ASP A 29 8.12 -3.77 -6.78
CA ASP A 29 7.16 -3.79 -7.89
C ASP A 29 5.79 -4.24 -7.36
N LEU A 30 4.88 -3.26 -7.26
CA LEU A 30 3.50 -3.45 -6.84
C LEU A 30 2.52 -3.30 -8.02
N SER A 31 3.00 -3.22 -9.26
CA SER A 31 2.15 -2.94 -10.43
C SER A 31 1.01 -3.95 -10.66
N GLY A 32 1.23 -5.21 -10.24
CA GLY A 32 0.21 -6.26 -10.26
C GLY A 32 -0.75 -6.28 -9.06
N TRP A 33 -0.62 -5.33 -8.12
CA TRP A 33 -1.39 -5.32 -6.88
C TRP A 33 -2.58 -4.37 -6.97
N LEU A 34 -3.69 -4.79 -6.37
CA LEU A 34 -4.87 -3.95 -6.13
C LEU A 34 -4.91 -3.58 -4.64
N VAL A 35 -4.91 -2.29 -4.35
CA VAL A 35 -4.99 -1.75 -2.97
C VAL A 35 -6.28 -0.98 -2.80
N VAL A 36 -7.18 -1.54 -2.00
CA VAL A 36 -8.51 -0.96 -1.74
C VAL A 36 -8.45 -0.05 -0.51
N LEU A 37 -8.87 1.20 -0.66
CA LEU A 37 -8.78 2.23 0.37
C LEU A 37 -10.12 2.95 0.55
N PRO A 38 -10.40 3.53 1.73
CA PRO A 38 -11.70 4.19 1.99
C PRO A 38 -12.03 5.35 1.05
N GLY A 39 -11.04 5.94 0.36
CA GLY A 39 -11.27 7.03 -0.58
C GLY A 39 -10.01 7.51 -1.31
N ARG A 40 -10.21 8.34 -2.34
CA ARG A 40 -9.14 8.88 -3.20
C ARG A 40 -8.07 9.66 -2.44
N ARG A 41 -8.43 10.35 -1.35
CA ARG A 41 -7.45 11.06 -0.50
C ARG A 41 -6.48 10.09 0.16
N SER A 42 -6.98 8.98 0.71
CA SER A 42 -6.14 7.95 1.31
C SER A 42 -5.23 7.28 0.28
N ALA A 43 -5.73 7.07 -0.95
CA ALA A 43 -4.91 6.58 -2.07
C ALA A 43 -3.74 7.52 -2.40
N ARG A 44 -4.01 8.82 -2.53
CA ARG A 44 -2.96 9.80 -2.79
C ARG A 44 -1.93 9.88 -1.66
N VAL A 45 -2.39 9.82 -0.41
CA VAL A 45 -1.49 9.82 0.76
C VAL A 45 -0.65 8.55 0.80
N LEU A 46 -1.24 7.37 0.58
CA LEU A 46 -0.49 6.11 0.53
C LEU A 46 0.56 6.13 -0.57
N LEU A 47 0.23 6.61 -1.77
CA LEU A 47 1.19 6.71 -2.87
C LEU A 47 2.39 7.59 -2.50
N GLY A 48 2.15 8.74 -1.86
CA GLY A 48 3.23 9.59 -1.34
C GLY A 48 4.12 8.84 -0.34
N MET A 49 3.51 8.12 0.62
CA MET A 49 4.25 7.32 1.60
C MET A 49 5.06 6.20 0.96
N LEU A 50 4.54 5.55 -0.09
CA LEU A 50 5.28 4.53 -0.84
C LEU A 50 6.47 5.13 -1.59
N VAL A 51 6.31 6.31 -2.19
CA VAL A 51 7.41 7.02 -2.86
C VAL A 51 8.52 7.38 -1.86
N ASP A 52 8.14 7.97 -0.71
CA ASP A 52 9.10 8.35 0.33
C ASP A 52 9.83 7.13 0.93
N GLU A 53 9.09 6.03 1.15
CA GLU A 53 9.65 4.78 1.67
C GLU A 53 10.58 4.11 0.65
N ALA A 54 10.19 4.04 -0.62
CA ALA A 54 11.03 3.47 -1.68
C ALA A 54 12.31 4.29 -1.88
N ALA A 55 12.21 5.62 -1.86
CA ALA A 55 13.36 6.52 -1.92
C ALA A 55 14.31 6.28 -0.75
N ARG A 56 13.79 6.12 0.47
CA ARG A 56 14.60 5.84 1.66
C ARG A 56 15.30 4.49 1.60
N ARG A 57 14.67 3.50 0.95
CA ARG A 57 15.25 2.15 0.73
C ARG A 57 16.20 2.09 -0.47
N GLY A 58 16.25 3.13 -1.31
CA GLY A 58 17.03 3.13 -2.54
C GLY A 58 16.51 2.16 -3.61
N VAL A 59 15.19 1.91 -3.64
CA VAL A 59 14.55 1.02 -4.62
C VAL A 59 13.63 1.81 -5.57
N VAL A 60 13.46 1.29 -6.78
CA VAL A 60 12.50 1.84 -7.75
C VAL A 60 11.12 1.26 -7.46
N LEU A 61 10.16 2.14 -7.15
CA LEU A 61 8.76 1.77 -6.94
C LEU A 61 8.03 1.65 -8.29
N ALA A 62 7.39 0.50 -8.54
CA ALA A 62 6.27 0.42 -9.48
C ALA A 62 4.97 0.41 -8.66
N PRO A 63 4.11 1.44 -8.77
CA PRO A 63 3.00 1.64 -7.83
C PRO A 63 1.85 0.65 -8.06
N PRO A 64 1.05 0.35 -7.01
CA PRO A 64 -0.15 -0.45 -7.16
C PRO A 64 -1.30 0.31 -7.82
N THR A 65 -2.27 -0.43 -8.33
CA THR A 65 -3.57 0.14 -8.68
C THR A 65 -4.37 0.36 -7.40
N THR A 66 -4.90 1.57 -7.20
CA THR A 66 -5.71 1.90 -6.02
C THR A 66 -7.18 2.00 -6.39
N LEU A 67 -8.04 1.45 -5.54
CA LEU A 67 -9.49 1.42 -5.71
C LEU A 67 -10.19 1.84 -4.42
N THR A 68 -11.42 2.29 -4.53
CA THR A 68 -12.37 2.39 -3.41
C THR A 68 -13.25 1.14 -3.34
N PRO A 69 -13.90 0.85 -2.19
CA PRO A 69 -14.80 -0.31 -2.10
C PRO A 69 -15.90 -0.34 -3.16
N GLY A 70 -16.40 0.84 -3.58
CA GLY A 70 -17.42 0.93 -4.64
C GLY A 70 -16.89 0.66 -6.06
N GLU A 71 -15.58 0.67 -6.28
CA GLU A 71 -14.94 0.36 -7.56
C GLU A 71 -14.52 -1.13 -7.67
N LEU A 72 -14.64 -1.91 -6.58
CA LEU A 72 -14.23 -3.32 -6.49
C LEU A 72 -15.31 -4.31 -6.97
N ALA A 73 -16.20 -3.90 -7.87
CA ALA A 73 -17.35 -4.69 -8.31
C ALA A 73 -17.00 -6.05 -8.94
#